data_AF-A0AAF3FJ54-F1
#
_entry.id   AF-A0AAF3FJ54-F1
#
_cell.length_a   1.000
_cell.length_b   1.000
_cell.length_c   1.000
_cell.angle_alpha   90.00
_cell.angle_beta   90.00
_cell.angle_gamma   90.00
#
_symmetry.space_group_name_H-M   'P 1'
#
loop_
_entity.id
_entity.type
_entity.pdbx_description
1 polymer ?
#
loop_
_entity_poly.entity_id
_entity_poly.type
_entity_poly.pdbx_seq_one_letter_code
_entity_poly.pdbx_strand_id
1 'polypeptide(L)'
;MILLYFVSSLIGIVTACAPTSPTNGPSSTCCPIDVFNEAASTGRALFNPQLSQCPDTANFICSVRDDGVTDPTIIQINGATTIATGPNGINTMVGLQCMRSSRIWQYTDMQGTVTTVTSITCLNNAAG
;
A
#
# COMPACT_ATOMS: atom_id res chain seq x y z
N MET A 1 16.59 50.59 -34.84
CA MET A 1 17.18 49.23 -34.72
C MET A 1 16.61 48.62 -33.46
N ILE A 2 15.71 47.64 -33.59
CA ILE A 2 14.86 47.11 -32.51
C ILE A 2 15.60 45.94 -31.85
N LEU A 3 15.79 46.00 -30.54
CA LEU A 3 16.43 44.95 -29.75
C LEU A 3 15.33 43.97 -29.28
N LEU A 4 15.35 42.75 -29.80
CA LEU A 4 14.40 41.67 -29.48
C LEU A 4 14.81 40.97 -28.19
N TYR A 5 13.89 40.87 -27.22
CA TYR A 5 14.06 40.10 -25.99
C TYR A 5 13.74 38.62 -26.25
N PHE A 6 14.71 37.73 -26.04
CA PHE A 6 14.47 36.28 -25.99
C PHE A 6 13.99 35.89 -24.59
N VAL A 7 12.76 35.37 -24.50
CA VAL A 7 12.20 34.80 -23.28
C VAL A 7 12.41 33.28 -23.35
N SER A 8 13.33 32.75 -22.53
CA SER A 8 13.57 31.30 -22.45
C SER A 8 12.45 30.61 -21.67
N SER A 9 11.66 29.79 -22.36
CA SER A 9 10.65 28.91 -21.77
C SER A 9 11.32 27.67 -21.14
N LEU A 10 11.19 27.50 -19.83
CA LEU A 10 11.52 26.25 -19.14
C LEU A 10 10.41 25.23 -19.41
N ILE A 11 10.69 24.29 -20.30
CA ILE A 11 9.82 23.15 -20.60
C ILE A 11 9.97 22.15 -19.46
N GLY A 12 8.90 21.97 -18.68
CA GLY A 12 8.84 20.96 -17.62
C GLY A 12 8.91 19.55 -18.20
N ILE A 13 9.95 18.81 -17.82
CA ILE A 13 10.12 17.41 -18.19
C ILE A 13 9.27 16.59 -17.22
N VAL A 14 8.15 16.04 -17.70
CA VAL A 14 7.41 14.99 -16.97
C VAL A 14 8.16 13.67 -17.15
N THR A 15 9.03 13.36 -16.18
CA THR A 15 9.71 12.06 -16.13
C THR A 15 8.74 11.03 -15.54
N ALA A 16 8.18 10.19 -16.41
CA ALA A 16 7.42 9.02 -15.99
C ALA A 16 8.35 8.03 -15.26
N CYS A 17 8.03 7.72 -14.00
CA CYS A 17 8.73 6.71 -13.22
C CYS A 17 8.21 5.31 -13.60
N ALA A 18 8.79 4.69 -14.61
CA ALA A 18 9.23 3.30 -14.45
C ALA A 18 10.61 3.37 -13.75
N PRO A 19 11.16 2.35 -13.04
CA PRO A 19 11.05 0.93 -13.37
C PRO A 19 11.27 -0.06 -12.18
N THR A 20 11.38 -1.34 -12.53
CA THR A 20 12.06 -2.43 -11.81
C THR A 20 13.38 -2.01 -11.12
N SER A 21 13.60 -2.52 -9.89
CA SER A 21 14.77 -2.44 -8.98
C SER A 21 16.19 -2.33 -9.58
N PRO A 22 17.25 -2.10 -8.78
CA PRO A 22 17.43 -1.21 -7.63
C PRO A 22 18.63 -0.24 -7.86
N THR A 23 18.43 1.06 -7.69
CA THR A 23 19.53 2.05 -7.80
C THR A 23 19.65 2.88 -6.52
N ASN A 24 20.83 2.80 -5.91
CA ASN A 24 21.31 3.67 -4.84
C ASN A 24 21.22 5.15 -5.27
N GLY A 25 20.19 5.83 -4.77
CA GLY A 25 20.04 7.30 -4.76
C GLY A 25 19.72 7.76 -3.33
N PRO A 26 19.79 9.06 -3.01
CA PRO A 26 19.68 9.56 -1.64
C PRO A 26 18.31 9.20 -1.04
N SER A 27 18.34 8.24 -0.10
CA SER A 27 17.31 7.85 0.88
C SER A 27 15.85 8.13 0.52
N SER A 28 15.14 7.17 -0.07
CA SER A 28 13.69 7.14 0.12
C SER A 28 13.41 6.76 1.59
N THR A 29 12.97 7.72 2.39
CA THR A 29 12.54 7.55 3.79
C THR A 29 11.20 6.78 3.89
N CYS A 30 10.74 6.21 2.79
CA CYS A 30 9.44 5.61 2.63
C CYS A 30 9.52 4.12 2.95
N CYS A 31 8.45 3.59 3.53
CA CYS A 31 8.31 2.15 3.66
C CYS A 31 8.09 1.48 2.30
N PRO A 32 8.49 0.21 2.16
CA PRO A 32 8.39 -0.54 0.92
C PRO A 32 6.95 -0.58 0.39
N ILE A 33 6.80 -0.39 -0.92
CA ILE A 33 5.50 -0.45 -1.60
C ILE A 33 5.12 -1.89 -1.98
N ASP A 34 6.10 -2.79 -2.05
CA ASP A 34 6.01 -4.20 -2.42
C ASP A 34 5.59 -5.11 -1.26
N VAL A 35 5.16 -4.52 -0.14
CA VAL A 35 4.58 -5.28 0.98
C VAL A 35 3.25 -5.95 0.58
N PHE A 36 2.53 -5.42 -0.41
CA PHE A 36 1.29 -6.03 -0.87
C PHE A 36 1.55 -7.20 -1.82
N ASN A 37 1.10 -8.39 -1.41
CA ASN A 37 1.20 -9.60 -2.20
C ASN A 37 -0.06 -9.77 -3.07
N GLU A 38 -0.04 -9.12 -4.23
CA GLU A 38 -1.14 -9.20 -5.20
C GLU A 38 -1.34 -10.63 -5.72
N ALA A 39 -0.27 -11.38 -5.95
CA ALA A 39 -0.33 -12.75 -6.49
C ALA A 39 -1.04 -13.74 -5.55
N ALA A 40 -0.98 -13.51 -4.24
CA ALA A 40 -1.69 -14.31 -3.24
C ALA A 40 -3.08 -13.77 -2.89
N SER A 41 -3.43 -12.57 -3.36
CA SER A 41 -4.69 -11.93 -3.02
C SER A 41 -5.82 -12.47 -3.89
N THR A 42 -6.94 -12.82 -3.27
CA THR A 42 -8.14 -13.28 -3.98
C THR A 42 -9.25 -12.22 -4.02
N GLY A 43 -9.10 -11.13 -3.25
CA GLY A 43 -10.00 -9.97 -3.28
C GLY A 43 -9.39 -8.70 -3.86
N ARG A 44 -10.19 -7.64 -3.89
CA ARG A 44 -9.76 -6.29 -4.30
C ARG A 44 -9.14 -5.59 -3.11
N ALA A 45 -7.94 -5.03 -3.26
CA ALA A 45 -7.30 -4.31 -2.18
C ALA A 45 -6.58 -3.05 -2.64
N LEU A 46 -6.45 -2.10 -1.72
CA LEU A 46 -5.71 -0.87 -1.94
C LEU A 46 -5.17 -0.29 -0.64
N PHE A 47 -4.16 0.57 -0.77
CA PHE A 47 -3.71 1.45 0.30
C PHE A 47 -4.35 2.84 0.18
N ASN A 48 -4.80 3.38 1.30
CA ASN A 48 -5.28 4.74 1.42
C ASN A 48 -4.56 5.49 2.56
N PRO A 49 -3.73 6.51 2.27
CA PRO A 49 -3.37 7.00 0.94
C PRO A 49 -2.50 5.99 0.15
N GLN A 50 -2.34 6.23 -1.16
CA GLN A 50 -1.48 5.41 -2.00
C GLN A 50 -0.01 5.48 -1.53
N LEU A 51 0.68 4.34 -1.49
CA LEU A 51 2.03 4.26 -0.92
C LEU A 51 3.09 5.06 -1.71
N SER A 52 2.82 5.40 -2.97
CA SER A 52 3.64 6.32 -3.77
C SER A 52 3.79 7.71 -3.14
N GLN A 53 2.91 8.08 -2.21
CA GLN A 53 2.96 9.34 -1.46
C GLN A 53 3.80 9.27 -0.18
N CYS A 54 4.45 8.13 0.10
CA CYS A 54 5.30 7.92 1.28
C CYS A 54 4.64 8.28 2.63
N PRO A 55 3.42 7.78 2.90
CA PRO A 55 2.71 8.17 4.11
C PRO A 55 3.32 7.55 5.37
N ASP A 56 3.19 8.24 6.50
CA ASP A 56 3.53 7.70 7.83
C ASP A 56 2.54 6.65 8.29
N THR A 57 1.29 6.74 7.81
CA THR A 57 0.23 5.81 8.09
C THR A 57 -0.57 5.54 6.83
N ALA A 58 -0.95 4.29 6.60
CA ALA A 58 -1.80 3.91 5.48
C ALA A 58 -2.82 2.87 5.93
N ASN A 59 -4.05 3.01 5.47
CA ASN A 59 -5.06 1.99 5.64
C ASN A 59 -4.98 1.01 4.48
N PHE A 60 -4.82 -0.27 4.78
CA PHE A 60 -5.00 -1.34 3.81
C PHE A 60 -6.46 -1.77 3.82
N ILE A 61 -7.14 -1.59 2.69
CA ILE A 61 -8.57 -1.86 2.53
C ILE A 61 -8.75 -3.18 1.79
N CYS A 62 -9.34 -4.13 2.50
CA CYS A 62 -9.89 -5.42 2.13
C CYS A 62 -11.28 -5.43 1.48
N SER A 63 -11.47 -5.58 0.18
CA SER A 63 -12.82 -5.65 -0.43
C SER A 63 -13.10 -7.00 -1.11
N VAL A 64 -14.38 -7.36 -1.22
CA VAL A 64 -14.78 -8.51 -2.06
C VAL A 64 -14.46 -8.26 -3.52
N ARG A 65 -14.19 -9.33 -4.26
CA ARG A 65 -13.78 -9.30 -5.67
C ARG A 65 -14.85 -8.72 -6.59
N ASP A 66 -16.10 -9.12 -6.38
CA ASP A 66 -17.24 -8.75 -7.20
C ASP A 66 -18.38 -8.20 -6.33
N ASP A 67 -19.23 -7.37 -6.91
CA ASP A 67 -20.34 -6.76 -6.17
C ASP A 67 -21.47 -7.77 -5.95
N GLY A 68 -22.06 -7.79 -4.76
CA GLY A 68 -23.10 -8.75 -4.38
C GLY A 68 -22.57 -10.11 -3.89
N VAL A 69 -21.25 -10.33 -3.91
CA VAL A 69 -20.62 -11.48 -3.26
C VAL A 69 -20.61 -11.28 -1.74
N THR A 70 -21.03 -12.31 -1.01
CA THR A 70 -21.12 -12.30 0.46
C THR A 70 -19.94 -12.99 1.14
N ASP A 71 -18.88 -13.32 0.41
CA ASP A 71 -17.67 -13.92 0.98
C ASP A 71 -17.07 -13.01 2.05
N PRO A 72 -16.51 -13.57 3.13
CA PRO A 72 -15.81 -12.77 4.11
C PRO A 72 -14.54 -12.17 3.49
N THR A 73 -14.22 -10.94 3.88
CA THR A 73 -12.93 -10.32 3.56
C THR A 73 -11.96 -10.59 4.70
N ILE A 74 -10.75 -11.03 4.40
CA ILE A 74 -9.73 -11.37 5.41
C ILE A 74 -8.44 -10.64 5.02
N ILE A 75 -7.86 -9.92 5.98
CA ILE A 75 -6.53 -9.33 5.84
C ILE A 75 -5.53 -10.19 6.62
N GLN A 76 -4.53 -10.70 5.90
CA GLN A 76 -3.43 -11.46 6.49
C GLN A 76 -2.11 -10.72 6.31
N ILE A 77 -1.25 -10.82 7.31
CA ILE A 77 0.14 -10.36 7.24
C ILE A 77 1.11 -11.53 7.41
N ASN A 78 2.31 -11.38 6.84
CA ASN A 78 3.42 -12.33 6.99
C ASN A 78 3.04 -13.78 6.60
N GLY A 79 2.20 -13.92 5.59
CA GLY A 79 1.82 -15.21 4.97
C GLY A 79 0.68 -15.98 5.63
N ALA A 80 0.36 -15.76 6.91
CA ALA A 80 -0.73 -16.52 7.56
C ALA A 80 -1.43 -15.82 8.74
N THR A 81 -0.89 -14.69 9.23
CA THR A 81 -1.45 -14.04 10.43
C THR A 81 -2.64 -13.18 10.05
N THR A 82 -3.85 -13.67 10.33
CA THR A 82 -5.08 -12.89 10.18
C THR A 82 -5.14 -11.76 11.21
N ILE A 83 -5.27 -10.52 10.73
CA ILE A 83 -5.35 -9.31 11.57
C ILE A 83 -6.70 -8.60 11.48
N ALA A 84 -7.51 -8.91 10.48
CA ALA A 84 -8.89 -8.46 10.39
C ALA A 84 -9.73 -9.40 9.52
N THR A 85 -11.02 -9.52 9.89
CA THR A 85 -12.02 -10.26 9.13
C THR A 85 -13.32 -9.45 9.06
N GLY A 86 -13.82 -9.21 7.85
CA GLY A 86 -15.13 -8.60 7.60
C GLY A 86 -16.14 -9.67 7.14
N PRO A 87 -17.32 -9.79 7.76
CA PRO A 87 -18.32 -10.78 7.36
C PRO A 87 -19.15 -10.31 6.15
N ASN A 88 -19.79 -11.24 5.44
CA ASN A 88 -20.88 -10.98 4.50
C ASN A 88 -20.59 -9.93 3.42
N GLY A 89 -19.44 -10.01 2.77
CA GLY A 89 -19.08 -9.07 1.70
C GLY A 89 -18.75 -7.66 2.15
N ILE A 90 -18.62 -7.42 3.45
CA ILE A 90 -18.24 -6.13 4.01
C ILE A 90 -16.74 -5.91 3.80
N ASN A 91 -16.37 -4.70 3.39
CA ASN A 91 -14.97 -4.31 3.32
C ASN A 91 -14.35 -4.28 4.72
N THR A 92 -13.19 -4.90 4.87
CA THR A 92 -12.41 -4.85 6.10
C THR A 92 -11.20 -3.94 5.92
N MET A 93 -10.69 -3.32 6.97
CA MET A 93 -9.55 -2.42 6.87
C MET A 93 -8.64 -2.52 8.08
N VAL A 94 -7.35 -2.28 7.88
CA VAL A 94 -6.36 -2.16 8.95
C VAL A 94 -5.46 -0.96 8.70
N GLY A 95 -5.10 -0.27 9.78
CA GLY A 95 -4.09 0.77 9.76
C GLY A 95 -2.69 0.16 9.89
N LEU A 96 -1.77 0.59 9.04
CA LEU A 96 -0.35 0.32 9.14
C LEU A 96 0.41 1.62 9.40
N GLN A 97 1.49 1.52 10.17
CA GLN A 97 2.40 2.63 10.45
C GLN A 97 3.75 2.36 9.79
N CYS A 98 4.28 3.36 9.09
CA CYS A 98 5.62 3.31 8.54
C CYS A 98 6.64 3.79 9.58
N MET A 99 7.50 2.89 10.04
CA MET A 99 8.61 3.25 10.91
C MET A 99 9.78 3.78 10.07
N ARG A 100 9.78 5.10 9.79
CA ARG A 100 10.72 5.77 8.87
C ARG A 100 12.21 5.48 9.11
N SER A 101 12.62 5.29 10.37
CA SER A 101 14.01 5.02 10.74
C SER A 101 14.52 3.68 10.20
N SER A 102 13.66 2.66 10.18
CA SER A 102 13.99 1.32 9.68
C SER A 102 13.34 1.00 8.33
N ARG A 103 12.41 1.85 7.86
CA ARG A 103 11.61 1.66 6.64
C ARG A 103 10.80 0.36 6.70
N ILE A 104 10.19 0.12 7.85
CA ILE A 104 9.41 -1.09 8.12
C ILE A 104 7.96 -0.70 8.38
N TRP A 105 7.03 -1.42 7.75
CA TRP A 105 5.62 -1.35 8.10
C TRP A 105 5.36 -2.07 9.41
N GLN A 106 4.55 -1.46 10.26
CA GLN A 106 4.11 -2.00 11.53
C GLN A 106 2.60 -2.04 11.61
N TYR A 107 2.08 -3.13 12.15
CA TYR A 107 0.71 -3.28 12.57
C TYR A 107 0.68 -3.33 14.09
N THR A 108 -0.23 -2.58 14.71
CA THR A 108 -0.45 -2.61 16.15
C THR A 108 -1.85 -3.16 16.40
N ASP A 109 -1.94 -4.26 17.14
CA ASP A 109 -3.24 -4.86 17.48
C ASP A 109 -3.97 -4.05 18.57
N MET A 110 -5.18 -4.48 18.91
CA MET A 110 -6.00 -3.83 19.94
C MET A 110 -5.40 -3.94 21.35
N GLN A 111 -4.49 -4.88 21.59
CA GLN A 111 -3.76 -5.05 22.84
C GLN A 111 -2.46 -4.23 22.88
N GLY A 112 -2.11 -3.54 21.80
CA GLY A 112 -0.88 -2.75 21.68
C GLY A 112 0.35 -3.55 21.24
N THR A 113 0.18 -4.80 20.80
CA THR A 113 1.27 -5.62 20.28
C THR A 113 1.68 -5.10 18.91
N VAL A 114 2.96 -4.75 18.75
CA VAL A 114 3.51 -4.27 17.49
C VAL A 114 4.11 -5.44 16.71
N THR A 115 3.60 -5.66 15.50
CA THR A 115 4.08 -6.69 14.56
C THR A 115 4.68 -6.02 13.33
N THR A 116 5.87 -6.47 12.93
CA THR A 116 6.49 -6.06 11.66
C THR A 116 5.75 -6.71 10.49
N VAL A 117 5.41 -5.93 9.47
CA VAL A 117 4.70 -6.39 8.27
C VAL A 117 5.68 -6.48 7.11
N THR A 118 5.94 -7.70 6.65
CA THR A 118 6.80 -8.02 5.49
C THR A 118 5.99 -8.41 4.25
N SER A 119 4.75 -8.87 4.46
CA SER A 119 3.76 -9.07 3.42
C SER A 119 2.37 -8.80 3.96
N ILE A 120 1.46 -8.32 3.11
CA ILE A 120 0.04 -8.17 3.39
C ILE A 120 -0.78 -8.71 2.21
N THR A 121 -1.84 -9.44 2.51
CA THR A 121 -2.66 -10.16 1.53
C THR A 121 -4.14 -9.93 1.82
N CYS A 122 -4.94 -9.77 0.77
CA CYS A 122 -6.40 -9.70 0.84
C CYS A 122 -7.03 -11.01 0.36
N LEU A 123 -7.80 -11.67 1.21
CA LEU A 123 -8.49 -12.92 0.86
C LEU A 123 -10.01 -12.75 0.90
N ASN A 124 -10.67 -13.40 -0.03
CA ASN A 124 -12.12 -13.60 -0.09
C ASN A 124 -12.41 -15.10 -0.11
N ASN A 125 -12.00 -15.80 0.94
CA ASN A 125 -12.37 -17.20 1.10
C ASN A 125 -13.27 -17.29 2.31
N ALA A 126 -14.54 -17.62 2.06
CA ALA A 126 -15.32 -18.32 3.06
C ALA A 126 -14.55 -19.61 3.37
N ALA A 127 -13.88 -19.67 4.52
CA ALA A 127 -13.70 -20.97 5.15
C ALA A 127 -15.13 -21.46 5.43
N GLY A 128 -15.63 -22.29 4.53
CA GLY A 128 -16.89 -23.02 4.69
C GLY A 128 -16.81 -23.97 5.87
#